data_AF-A0A015M3A6-F1
#
_entry.id   AF-A0A015M3A6-F1
#
_cell.length_a   1.000
_cell.length_b   1.000
_cell.length_c   1.000
_cell.angle_alpha   90.00
_cell.angle_beta   90.00
_cell.angle_gamma   90.00
#
_symmetry.space_group_name_H-M   'P 1'
#
loop_
_entity.id
_entity.type
_entity.pdbx_description
1 polymer ?
#
loop_
_entity_poly.entity_id
_entity_poly.type
_entity_poly.pdbx_seq_one_letter_code
_entity_poly.pdbx_strand_id
1 'polypeptide(L)'
;MSLFFTSIKPARARQLKRNTRRVFKFDSVTDLQWTEFADKADVICDVSPSTFSSWHINQMCEYLQSRIIKAANTTLPSSTVGNNYTPKVPKDLERLIGV
;
A
#
# COMPACT_ATOMS: atom_id res chain seq x y z
N MET A 1 -19.23 -2.27 15.66
CA MET A 1 -18.74 -2.83 14.38
C MET A 1 -17.73 -1.86 13.80
N SER A 2 -16.43 -2.19 13.80
CA SER A 2 -15.38 -1.27 13.36
C SER A 2 -15.39 -1.12 11.83
N LEU A 3 -15.07 0.10 11.34
CA LEU A 3 -14.91 0.40 9.90
C LEU A 3 -13.87 -0.51 9.22
N PHE A 4 -12.88 -0.99 9.98
CA PHE A 4 -11.91 -1.97 9.51
C PHE A 4 -12.59 -3.27 9.04
N PHE A 5 -13.58 -3.79 9.78
CA PHE A 5 -14.23 -5.05 9.42
C PHE A 5 -15.07 -4.96 8.14
N THR A 6 -15.68 -3.80 7.87
CA THR A 6 -16.53 -3.59 6.68
C THR A 6 -15.70 -3.38 5.40
N SER A 7 -14.48 -2.84 5.54
CA SER A 7 -13.57 -2.56 4.42
C SER A 7 -12.78 -3.77 3.88
N ILE A 8 -12.64 -4.84 4.68
CA ILE A 8 -11.82 -6.01 4.33
C ILE A 8 -12.38 -6.76 3.12
N LYS A 9 -13.70 -7.02 3.07
CA LYS A 9 -14.32 -7.78 1.96
C LYS A 9 -14.18 -7.06 0.62
N PRO A 10 -14.50 -5.75 0.50
CA PRO A 10 -14.27 -4.99 -0.72
C PRO A 10 -12.80 -4.92 -1.13
N ALA A 11 -11.88 -4.71 -0.18
CA ALA A 11 -10.44 -4.67 -0.48
C ALA A 11 -9.93 -6.00 -1.05
N ARG A 12 -10.36 -7.12 -0.43
CA ARG A 12 -10.03 -8.47 -0.90
C ARG A 12 -10.63 -8.75 -2.28
N ALA A 13 -11.89 -8.40 -2.52
CA ALA A 13 -12.51 -8.51 -3.84
C ALA A 13 -11.75 -7.75 -4.94
N ARG A 14 -11.34 -6.51 -4.66
CA ARG A 14 -10.52 -5.69 -5.59
C ARG A 14 -9.15 -6.32 -5.86
N GLN A 15 -8.52 -6.92 -4.85
CA GLN A 15 -7.25 -7.61 -5.02
C GLN A 15 -7.37 -8.89 -5.85
N LEU A 16 -8.49 -9.61 -5.73
CA LEU A 16 -8.78 -10.81 -6.51
C LEU A 16 -9.03 -10.52 -7.99
N LYS A 17 -9.58 -9.35 -8.34
CA LYS A 17 -9.75 -8.89 -9.73
C LYS A 17 -8.46 -8.51 -10.45
N ARG A 18 -7.33 -8.38 -9.74
CA ARG A 18 -6.07 -7.94 -10.35
C ARG A 18 -5.31 -9.15 -10.92
N ASN A 19 -5.00 -9.09 -12.22
CA ASN A 19 -4.17 -10.09 -12.90
C ASN A 19 -2.68 -10.00 -12.54
N THR A 20 -2.26 -8.88 -11.92
CA THR A 20 -0.88 -8.66 -11.51
C THR A 20 -0.83 -8.10 -10.08
N ARG A 21 0.25 -8.40 -9.36
CA ARG A 21 0.55 -7.79 -8.06
C ARG A 21 1.95 -7.19 -8.11
N ARG A 22 2.11 -5.99 -7.56
CA ARG A 22 3.43 -5.41 -7.33
C ARG A 22 3.93 -5.89 -5.97
N VAL A 23 5.10 -6.51 -5.96
CA VAL A 23 5.76 -6.98 -4.73
C VAL A 23 7.10 -6.26 -4.66
N PHE A 24 7.33 -5.55 -3.56
CA PHE A 24 8.65 -5.01 -3.23
C PHE A 24 9.55 -6.17 -2.86
N LYS A 25 10.72 -6.26 -3.49
CA LYS A 25 11.71 -7.28 -3.13
C LYS A 25 12.55 -6.73 -2.00
N PHE A 26 12.25 -7.15 -0.78
CA PHE A 26 12.98 -6.71 0.41
C PHE A 26 14.26 -7.51 0.68
N ASP A 27 14.41 -8.68 0.04
CA ASP A 27 15.53 -9.60 0.28
C ASP A 27 16.90 -9.05 -0.17
N SER A 28 16.95 -7.88 -0.81
CA SER A 28 18.17 -7.29 -1.39
C SER A 28 18.28 -5.77 -1.31
N VAL A 29 17.70 -5.13 -0.28
CA VAL A 29 17.86 -3.66 -0.12
C VAL A 29 19.26 -3.37 0.42
N THR A 30 20.05 -2.61 -0.34
CA THR A 30 21.36 -2.12 0.11
C THR A 30 21.21 -0.91 1.01
N ASP A 31 22.22 -0.64 1.86
CA ASP A 31 22.24 0.57 2.71
C ASP A 31 22.05 1.85 1.90
N LEU A 32 22.67 1.95 0.72
CA LEU A 32 22.53 3.09 -0.18
C LEU A 32 21.07 3.29 -0.63
N GLN A 33 20.38 2.22 -1.03
CA GLN A 33 18.97 2.29 -1.44
C GLN A 33 18.06 2.64 -0.27
N TRP A 34 18.39 2.19 0.94
CA TRP A 34 17.65 2.57 2.14
C TRP A 34 17.83 4.06 2.48
N THR A 35 19.06 4.58 2.37
CA THR A 35 19.34 6.01 2.52
C THR A 35 18.60 6.83 1.48
N GLU A 36 18.67 6.45 0.19
CA GLU A 36 17.93 7.14 -0.88
C GLU A 36 16.41 7.12 -0.64
N PHE A 37 15.87 6.01 -0.14
CA PHE A 37 14.47 5.91 0.25
C PHE A 37 14.13 6.88 1.39
N ALA A 38 14.94 6.93 2.45
CA ALA A 38 14.72 7.79 3.61
C ALA A 38 14.77 9.27 3.21
N ASP A 39 15.81 9.68 2.48
CA ASP A 39 15.95 11.05 1.96
C ASP A 39 14.74 11.43 1.10
N LYS A 40 14.27 10.49 0.25
CA LYS A 40 13.11 10.74 -0.60
C LYS A 40 11.82 10.83 0.21
N ALA A 41 11.66 10.02 1.26
CA ALA A 41 10.49 10.07 2.13
C ALA A 41 10.40 11.43 2.85
N ASP A 42 11.53 11.93 3.37
CA ASP A 42 11.60 13.22 4.03
C ASP A 42 11.27 14.37 3.06
N VAL A 43 11.83 14.35 1.85
CA VAL A 43 11.54 15.37 0.82
C VAL A 43 10.07 15.35 0.38
N ILE A 44 9.43 14.18 0.34
CA ILE A 44 8.03 14.03 -0.08
C ILE A 44 7.05 14.48 1.02
N CYS A 45 7.49 14.55 2.28
CA CYS A 45 6.71 15.09 3.39
C CYS A 45 6.71 16.63 3.37
N ASP A 46 5.73 17.19 2.67
CA ASP A 46 5.54 18.63 2.42
C ASP A 46 4.74 19.36 3.50
N VAL A 47 4.23 18.65 4.50
CA VAL A 47 3.35 19.20 5.54
C VAL A 47 4.16 19.57 6.77
N SER A 48 3.92 20.77 7.30
CA SER A 48 4.58 21.22 8.53
C SER A 48 4.20 20.33 9.74
N PRO A 49 5.12 20.12 10.70
CA PRO A 49 4.83 19.31 11.89
C PRO A 49 3.61 19.80 12.69
N SER A 50 3.38 21.12 12.75
CA SER A 50 2.23 21.69 13.45
C SER A 50 0.92 21.38 12.75
N THR A 51 0.85 21.52 11.43
CA THR A 51 -0.31 21.13 10.63
C THR A 51 -0.57 19.63 10.76
N PHE A 52 0.47 18.80 10.64
CA PHE A 52 0.36 17.35 10.77
C PHE A 52 -0.18 16.94 12.15
N SER A 53 0.30 17.57 13.23
CA SER A 53 -0.13 17.28 14.60
C SER A 53 -1.59 17.66 14.89
N SER A 54 -2.18 18.58 14.11
CA SER A 54 -3.58 18.99 14.26
C SER A 54 -4.58 18.05 13.58
N TRP A 55 -4.11 17.10 12.78
CA TRP A 55 -4.97 16.20 12.03
C TRP A 55 -5.56 15.09 12.90
N HIS A 56 -6.67 14.53 12.43
CA HIS A 56 -7.19 13.31 13.02
C HIS A 56 -6.24 12.13 12.74
N ILE A 57 -6.10 11.20 13.68
CA ILE A 57 -5.13 10.09 13.59
C ILE A 57 -5.25 9.26 12.31
N ASN A 58 -6.47 9.04 11.81
CA ASN A 58 -6.68 8.34 10.54
C ASN A 58 -6.08 9.11 9.35
N GLN A 59 -6.22 10.44 9.32
CA GLN A 59 -5.63 11.27 8.26
C GLN A 59 -4.11 11.27 8.33
N MET A 60 -3.55 11.28 9.56
CA MET A 60 -2.10 11.14 9.76
C MET A 60 -1.60 9.81 9.21
N CYS A 61 -2.27 8.70 9.53
CA CYS A 61 -1.94 7.37 9.03
C CYS A 61 -2.04 7.28 7.50
N GLU A 62 -3.12 7.78 6.90
CA GLU A 62 -3.32 7.76 5.45
C GLU A 62 -2.27 8.60 4.72
N TYR A 63 -1.94 9.78 5.26
CA TYR A 63 -0.91 10.64 4.71
C TYR A 63 0.46 9.96 4.75
N LEU A 64 0.88 9.47 5.92
CA LEU A 64 2.17 8.79 6.08
C LEU A 64 2.27 7.56 5.19
N GLN A 65 1.23 6.72 5.16
CA GLN A 65 1.17 5.54 4.30
C GLN A 65 1.34 5.93 2.82
N SER A 66 0.65 6.97 2.37
CA SER A 66 0.74 7.48 1.01
C SER A 66 2.15 7.96 0.66
N ARG A 67 2.81 8.73 1.56
CA ARG A 67 4.18 9.22 1.33
C ARG A 67 5.20 8.08 1.32
N ILE A 68 5.12 7.13 2.25
CA ILE A 68 5.97 5.93 2.30
C ILE A 68 5.85 5.11 1.02
N ILE A 69 4.62 4.83 0.57
CA ILE A 69 4.39 4.07 -0.66
C ILE A 69 4.94 4.82 -1.88
N LYS A 70 4.79 6.15 -1.92
CA LYS A 70 5.31 6.97 -3.03
C LYS A 70 6.84 6.92 -3.08
N ALA A 71 7.51 7.13 -1.95
CA ALA A 71 8.97 7.06 -1.84
C ALA A 71 9.49 5.66 -2.21
N ALA A 72 8.87 4.61 -1.69
CA ALA A 72 9.23 3.22 -1.96
C ALA A 72 9.09 2.88 -3.46
N ASN A 73 8.01 3.29 -4.12
CA ASN A 73 7.85 3.05 -5.57
C ASN A 73 8.89 3.79 -6.42
N THR A 74 9.48 4.89 -5.93
CA THR A 74 10.49 5.65 -6.67
C THR A 74 11.92 5.16 -6.45
N THR A 75 12.21 4.55 -5.29
CA THR A 75 13.58 4.26 -4.86
C THR A 75 13.86 2.77 -4.70
N LEU A 76 12.87 2.00 -4.26
CA LEU A 76 13.07 0.58 -3.97
C LEU A 76 12.82 -0.29 -5.21
N PRO A 77 13.62 -1.33 -5.42
CA PRO A 77 13.37 -2.30 -6.47
C PRO A 77 12.03 -2.99 -6.23
N SER A 78 11.15 -2.93 -7.24
CA SER A 78 9.89 -3.66 -7.23
C SER A 78 9.80 -4.54 -8.47
N SER A 79 9.19 -5.71 -8.31
CA SER A 79 8.87 -6.57 -9.43
C SER A 79 7.36 -6.67 -9.57
N THR A 80 6.87 -6.50 -10.80
CA THR A 80 5.51 -6.89 -11.15
C THR A 80 5.51 -8.41 -11.29
N VAL A 81 4.84 -9.09 -10.38
CA VAL A 81 4.69 -10.55 -10.44
C VAL A 81 3.31 -10.83 -11.03
N GLY A 82 3.27 -11.68 -12.05
CA GLY A 82 2.02 -12.22 -12.57
C GLY A 82 1.29 -12.95 -11.44
N ASN A 83 0.00 -12.66 -11.27
CA ASN A 83 -0.80 -13.37 -10.27
C ASN A 83 -1.20 -14.74 -10.84
N ASN A 84 -0.22 -15.65 -10.99
CA ASN A 84 -0.43 -17.01 -11.52
C ASN A 84 -1.21 -17.90 -10.54
N TYR A 85 -1.50 -17.38 -9.34
CA TYR A 85 -2.36 -18.03 -8.37
C TYR A 85 -3.82 -17.74 -8.72
N THR A 86 -4.56 -18.78 -9.14
CA THR A 86 -6.02 -18.74 -9.23
C THR A 86 -6.58 -18.83 -7.81
N PRO A 87 -7.02 -17.72 -7.20
CA PRO A 87 -7.51 -17.76 -5.83
C PRO A 87 -8.87 -18.45 -5.84
N LYS A 88 -9.09 -19.38 -4.91
CA LYS A 88 -10.46 -19.85 -4.64
C LYS A 88 -11.27 -18.66 -4.15
N VAL A 89 -12.16 -18.15 -5.00
CA VAL A 89 -13.04 -17.02 -4.66
C VAL A 89 -14.12 -17.54 -3.71
N PRO A 90 -14.19 -17.06 -2.47
CA PRO A 90 -15.30 -17.38 -1.57
C PRO A 90 -16.63 -16.87 -2.14
N LYS A 91 -17.72 -17.63 -1.99
CA LYS A 91 -19.07 -17.28 -2.50
C LYS A 91 -19.54 -15.89 -2.06
N ASP A 92 -19.17 -15.45 -0.86
CA ASP A 92 -19.53 -14.14 -0.34
C ASP A 92 -18.79 -12.98 -1.02
N LEU A 93 -17.68 -13.27 -1.71
CA LEU A 93 -16.91 -12.30 -2.51
C LEU A 93 -17.29 -12.31 -3.99
N GLU A 94 -17.85 -13.40 -4.53
CA GLU A 94 -18.34 -13.47 -5.93
C GLU A 94 -19.36 -12.35 -6.20
N ARG A 95 -20.33 -12.17 -5.29
CA ARG A 95 -21.36 -11.11 -5.37
C ARG A 95 -20.77 -9.69 -5.39
N LEU A 96 -19.60 -9.48 -4.80
CA LEU A 96 -18.92 -8.17 -4.78
C LEU A 96 -18.03 -7.96 -6.02
N ILE A 97 -17.63 -9.04 -6.67
CA ILE A 97 -16.76 -9.04 -7.85
C ILE A 97 -17.61 -8.97 -9.13
N GLY A 98 -18.90 -9.28 -9.09
CA GLY A 98 -19.77 -9.23 -10.28
C GLY A 98 -19.38 -10.31 -11.31
N VAL A 99 -19.10 -11.51 -10.79
CA VAL A 99 -19.09 -12.76 -11.57
C VAL A 99 -20.49 -13.34 -11.53
#